data_AF-A0A9Y1BU16-F1
#
_entry.id   AF-A0A9Y1BU16-F1
#
_cell.length_a   1.000
_cell.length_b   1.000
_cell.length_c   1.000
_cell.angle_alpha   90.00
_cell.angle_beta   90.00
_cell.angle_gamma   90.00
#
_symmetry.space_group_name_H-M   'P 1'
#
loop_
_entity.id
_entity.type
_entity.pdbx_description
1 polymer ?
#
loop_
_entity_poly.entity_id
_entity_poly.type
_entity_poly.pdbx_seq_one_letter_code
_entity_poly.pdbx_strand_id
1 'polypeptide(L)'
;MNITTLKILSKIAKDKRNLKFSFISPKTKEILCTAATLEDLYKCILNLDPEIIKNHVTLDEESPEETRDLAFWVQYILADSDLSMKIYTVAKRFKDDAEKLKLELINLLFTRLLNISEISSIPE
;
A
#
# COMPACT_ATOMS: atom_id res chain seq x y z
N MET A 1 -17.45 -9.70 6.81
CA MET A 1 -16.27 -9.80 5.92
C MET A 1 -16.78 -9.71 4.48
N ASN A 2 -16.31 -8.77 3.66
CA ASN A 2 -16.88 -8.50 2.33
C ASN A 2 -16.37 -9.53 1.28
N ILE A 3 -17.20 -9.88 0.30
CA ILE A 3 -16.90 -10.72 -0.87
C ILE A 3 -15.63 -10.23 -1.61
N THR A 4 -15.41 -8.92 -1.69
CA THR A 4 -14.20 -8.34 -2.30
C THR A 4 -12.93 -8.75 -1.55
N THR A 5 -12.95 -8.73 -0.22
CA THR A 5 -11.86 -9.21 0.63
C THR A 5 -11.57 -10.69 0.36
N LEU A 6 -12.61 -11.53 0.26
CA LEU A 6 -12.48 -12.96 -0.04
C LEU A 6 -11.88 -13.22 -1.45
N LYS A 7 -12.25 -12.41 -2.46
CA LYS A 7 -11.67 -12.50 -3.82
C LYS A 7 -10.17 -12.18 -3.82
N ILE A 8 -9.75 -11.13 -3.10
CA ILE A 8 -8.34 -10.73 -3.00
C ILE A 8 -7.52 -11.83 -2.31
N LEU A 9 -8.02 -12.37 -1.20
CA LEU A 9 -7.37 -13.48 -0.48
C LEU A 9 -7.22 -14.74 -1.35
N SER A 10 -8.26 -15.08 -2.10
CA SER A 10 -8.24 -16.19 -3.06
C SER A 10 -7.19 -15.99 -4.16
N LYS A 11 -7.02 -14.75 -4.64
CA LYS A 11 -6.03 -14.40 -5.68
C LYS A 11 -4.60 -14.48 -5.14
N ILE A 12 -4.34 -13.94 -3.95
CA ILE A 12 -3.02 -14.02 -3.28
C ILE A 12 -2.65 -15.49 -2.99
N ALA A 13 -3.60 -16.29 -2.51
CA ALA A 13 -3.37 -17.70 -2.22
C ALA A 13 -3.07 -18.54 -3.49
N LYS A 14 -3.66 -18.17 -4.64
CA LYS A 14 -3.44 -18.84 -5.93
C LYS A 14 -2.15 -18.41 -6.62
N ASP A 15 -1.73 -17.16 -6.44
CA ASP A 15 -0.66 -16.55 -7.24
C ASP A 15 0.65 -16.39 -6.44
N LYS A 16 1.27 -17.52 -6.10
CA LYS A 16 2.53 -17.61 -5.32
C LYS A 16 3.75 -16.91 -5.94
N ARG A 17 3.64 -16.31 -7.14
CA ARG A 17 4.79 -15.87 -7.94
C ARG A 17 4.85 -14.37 -8.24
N ASN A 18 3.81 -13.58 -7.92
CA ASN A 18 3.82 -12.14 -8.21
C ASN A 18 3.32 -11.31 -7.03
N LEU A 19 4.00 -11.45 -5.89
CA LEU A 19 3.68 -10.76 -4.63
C LEU A 19 4.04 -9.27 -4.64
N LYS A 20 4.34 -8.66 -5.78
CA LYS A 20 4.69 -7.23 -5.86
C LYS A 20 3.43 -6.37 -5.93
N PHE A 21 3.48 -5.23 -5.25
CA PHE A 21 2.49 -4.17 -5.41
C PHE A 21 2.87 -3.31 -6.61
N SER A 22 1.90 -2.94 -7.45
CA SER A 22 2.15 -2.08 -8.60
C SER A 22 1.19 -0.89 -8.56
N PHE A 23 1.77 0.30 -8.65
CA PHE A 23 1.02 1.54 -8.91
C PHE A 23 0.79 1.65 -10.41
N ILE A 24 -0.45 1.75 -10.82
CA ILE A 24 -0.87 1.73 -12.22
C ILE A 24 -1.52 3.07 -12.57
N SER A 25 -1.15 3.65 -13.70
CA SER A 25 -1.80 4.87 -14.20
C SER A 25 -3.28 4.59 -14.47
N PRO A 26 -4.24 5.32 -13.87
CA PRO A 26 -5.65 5.11 -14.16
C PRO A 26 -5.99 5.46 -15.63
N LYS A 27 -5.23 6.39 -16.22
CA LYS A 27 -5.39 6.89 -17.59
C LYS A 27 -4.79 5.96 -18.64
N THR A 28 -3.52 5.56 -18.46
CA THR A 28 -2.78 4.80 -19.48
C THR A 28 -2.75 3.30 -19.21
N LYS A 29 -3.14 2.87 -17.99
CA LYS A 29 -3.02 1.48 -17.50
C LYS A 29 -1.59 0.95 -17.45
N GLU A 30 -0.59 1.81 -17.59
CA GLU A 30 0.82 1.46 -17.47
C GLU A 30 1.23 1.35 -16.01
N ILE A 31 2.19 0.47 -15.73
CA ILE A 31 2.81 0.34 -14.42
C ILE A 31 3.78 1.52 -14.23
N LEU A 32 3.49 2.37 -13.25
CA LEU A 32 4.28 3.56 -12.93
C LEU A 32 5.39 3.25 -11.92
N CYS A 33 5.11 2.37 -10.95
CA CYS A 33 6.09 1.91 -9.98
C CYS A 33 5.69 0.53 -9.45
N THR A 34 6.66 -0.26 -9.00
CA THR A 34 6.40 -1.57 -8.40
C THR A 34 7.23 -1.73 -7.13
N ALA A 35 6.60 -2.23 -6.07
CA ALA A 35 7.20 -2.48 -4.77
C ALA A 35 7.17 -3.97 -4.42
N ALA A 36 8.32 -4.51 -4.02
CA ALA A 36 8.42 -5.86 -3.47
C ALA A 36 8.69 -5.82 -1.96
N THR A 37 9.29 -4.74 -1.47
CA THR A 37 9.64 -4.52 -0.07
C THR A 37 9.01 -3.23 0.48
N LEU A 38 9.10 -3.03 1.80
CA LEU A 38 8.68 -1.77 2.44
C LEU A 38 9.51 -0.57 1.94
N GLU A 39 10.80 -0.77 1.68
CA GLU A 39 11.69 0.27 1.16
C GLU A 39 11.31 0.66 -0.28
N ASP A 40 11.02 -0.33 -1.14
CA ASP A 40 10.55 -0.05 -2.50
C ASP A 40 9.22 0.71 -2.46
N LEU A 41 8.31 0.33 -1.55
CA LEU A 41 7.02 1.00 -1.38
C LEU A 41 7.21 2.47 -0.98
N TYR A 42 8.09 2.74 -0.01
CA TYR A 42 8.45 4.09 0.38
C TYR A 42 9.01 4.91 -0.79
N LYS A 43 9.95 4.34 -1.55
CA LYS A 43 10.53 4.97 -2.74
C LYS A 43 9.50 5.25 -3.82
N CYS A 44 8.56 4.33 -4.07
CA CYS A 44 7.46 4.55 -5.00
C CYS A 44 6.59 5.74 -4.56
N ILE A 45 6.11 5.71 -3.31
CA ILE A 45 5.21 6.75 -2.79
C ILE A 45 5.88 8.13 -2.77
N LEU A 46 7.17 8.21 -2.45
CA LEU A 46 7.91 9.46 -2.46
C LEU A 46 7.86 10.15 -3.84
N ASN A 47 8.03 9.38 -4.91
CA ASN A 47 8.21 9.88 -6.27
C ASN A 47 6.90 9.96 -7.09
N LEU A 48 5.84 9.27 -6.68
CA LEU A 48 4.57 9.25 -7.41
C LEU A 48 3.71 10.47 -7.11
N ASP A 49 2.87 10.82 -8.07
CA ASP A 49 1.84 11.85 -7.91
C ASP A 49 0.82 11.44 -6.81
N PRO A 50 0.40 12.39 -5.95
CA PRO A 50 -0.53 12.12 -4.86
C PRO A 50 -1.85 11.48 -5.32
N GLU A 51 -2.39 11.88 -6.48
CA GLU A 51 -3.65 11.33 -7.00
C GLU A 51 -3.49 9.88 -7.43
N ILE A 52 -2.32 9.50 -7.96
CA ILE A 52 -2.02 8.09 -8.26
C ILE A 52 -2.04 7.26 -6.98
N ILE A 53 -1.42 7.76 -5.91
CA ILE A 53 -1.37 7.07 -4.61
C ILE A 53 -2.77 6.93 -4.03
N LYS A 54 -3.54 8.02 -4.00
CA LYS A 54 -4.92 8.03 -3.52
C LYS A 54 -5.75 6.92 -4.16
N ASN A 55 -5.71 6.80 -5.50
CA ASN A 55 -6.45 5.77 -6.24
C ASN A 55 -6.12 4.31 -5.85
N HIS A 56 -4.97 4.06 -5.24
CA HIS A 56 -4.53 2.72 -4.82
C HIS A 56 -4.68 2.48 -3.31
N VAL A 57 -5.11 3.49 -2.57
CA VAL A 57 -5.15 3.49 -1.11
C VAL A 57 -6.57 3.74 -0.60
N THR A 58 -7.38 4.53 -1.31
CA THR A 58 -8.79 4.76 -0.97
C THR A 58 -9.69 3.71 -1.63
N LEU A 59 -10.45 2.98 -0.82
CA LEU A 59 -11.52 2.09 -1.29
C LEU A 59 -12.76 2.94 -1.61
N ASP A 60 -12.92 3.36 -2.86
CA ASP A 60 -14.21 3.87 -3.34
C ASP A 60 -14.96 2.77 -4.10
N GLU A 61 -16.29 2.73 -3.95
CA GLU A 61 -17.16 1.71 -4.57
C GLU A 61 -17.11 1.72 -6.11
N GLU A 62 -16.68 2.84 -6.70
CA GLU A 62 -16.50 3.02 -8.14
C GLU A 62 -15.08 2.68 -8.64
N SER A 63 -14.13 2.43 -7.73
CA SER A 63 -12.77 2.09 -8.13
C SER A 63 -12.75 0.69 -8.73
N PRO A 64 -12.21 0.48 -9.95
CA PRO A 64 -12.18 -0.84 -10.57
C PRO A 64 -11.52 -1.83 -9.61
N GLU A 65 -12.20 -2.96 -9.34
CA GLU A 65 -11.84 -4.04 -8.38
C GLU A 65 -10.36 -4.50 -8.47
N GLU A 66 -9.66 -4.14 -9.55
CA GLU A 66 -8.27 -4.48 -9.84
C GLU A 66 -7.24 -3.49 -9.28
N THR A 67 -7.65 -2.32 -8.77
CA THR A 67 -6.77 -1.37 -8.07
C THR A 67 -6.59 -1.81 -6.61
N ARG A 68 -5.60 -2.69 -6.49
CA ARG A 68 -5.09 -3.36 -5.30
C ARG A 68 -4.99 -2.40 -4.11
N ASP A 69 -5.73 -2.74 -3.07
CA ASP A 69 -5.66 -2.10 -1.76
C ASP A 69 -4.27 -2.31 -1.14
N LEU A 70 -3.53 -1.20 -1.02
CA LEU A 70 -2.21 -1.19 -0.42
C LEU A 70 -2.20 -1.74 1.01
N ALA A 71 -3.22 -1.43 1.82
CA ALA A 71 -3.29 -1.90 3.20
C ALA A 71 -3.40 -3.43 3.25
N PHE A 72 -4.19 -4.03 2.36
CA PHE A 72 -4.24 -5.50 2.27
C PHE A 72 -2.91 -6.09 1.80
N TRP A 73 -2.25 -5.50 0.80
CA TRP A 73 -0.94 -5.99 0.37
C TRP A 73 0.08 -5.96 1.53
N VAL A 74 0.14 -4.86 2.29
CA VAL A 74 1.01 -4.75 3.47
C VAL A 74 0.68 -5.82 4.52
N GLN A 75 -0.60 -6.06 4.81
CA GLN A 75 -0.99 -7.09 5.78
C GLN A 75 -0.57 -8.49 5.34
N TYR A 76 -0.82 -8.87 4.09
CA TYR A 76 -0.69 -10.26 3.65
C TYR A 76 0.68 -10.60 3.08
N ILE A 77 1.37 -9.63 2.48
CA ILE A 77 2.69 -9.86 1.86
C ILE A 77 3.82 -9.47 2.82
N LEU A 78 3.70 -8.32 3.50
CA LEU A 78 4.71 -7.89 4.46
C LEU A 78 4.44 -8.39 5.88
N ALA A 79 3.33 -9.09 6.11
CA ALA A 79 2.91 -9.59 7.42
C ALA A 79 2.78 -8.49 8.48
N ASP A 80 2.45 -7.26 8.08
CA ASP A 80 2.44 -6.09 8.96
C ASP A 80 1.02 -5.55 9.18
N SER A 81 0.31 -6.15 10.13
CA SER A 81 -1.08 -5.79 10.44
C SER A 81 -1.24 -4.40 11.07
N ASP A 82 -0.26 -3.96 11.87
CA ASP A 82 -0.27 -2.62 12.49
C ASP A 82 -0.12 -1.53 11.43
N LEU A 83 0.88 -1.65 10.55
CA LEU A 83 1.05 -0.71 9.45
C LEU A 83 -0.15 -0.72 8.50
N SER A 84 -0.69 -1.89 8.17
CA SER A 84 -1.90 -2.03 7.36
C SER A 84 -3.08 -1.24 7.94
N MET A 85 -3.35 -1.39 9.23
CA MET A 85 -4.44 -0.67 9.91
C MET A 85 -4.23 0.84 9.90
N LYS A 86 -2.99 1.29 10.09
CA LYS A 86 -2.63 2.72 10.04
C LYS A 86 -2.82 3.29 8.64
N ILE A 87 -2.36 2.59 7.60
CA ILE A 87 -2.58 2.97 6.20
C ILE A 87 -4.08 3.11 5.91
N TYR A 88 -4.87 2.11 6.30
CA TYR A 88 -6.33 2.14 6.11
C TYR A 88 -6.99 3.33 6.82
N THR A 89 -6.56 3.62 8.05
CA THR A 89 -7.09 4.74 8.83
C THR A 89 -6.76 6.09 8.20
N VAL A 90 -5.51 6.27 7.75
CA VAL A 90 -5.07 7.48 7.05
C VAL A 90 -5.81 7.64 5.71
N ALA A 91 -5.94 6.56 4.94
CA ALA A 91 -6.70 6.54 3.68
C ALA A 91 -8.12 7.06 3.86
N LYS A 92 -8.83 6.56 4.88
CA LYS A 92 -10.20 6.97 5.19
C LYS A 92 -10.28 8.42 5.64
N ARG A 93 -9.31 8.87 6.45
CA ARG A 93 -9.29 10.23 7.02
C ARG A 93 -9.02 11.30 5.97
N PHE A 94 -8.14 11.02 5.02
CA PHE A 94 -7.67 11.97 4.00
C PHE A 94 -8.13 11.60 2.59
N LYS A 95 -9.26 10.89 2.46
CA LYS A 95 -9.80 10.45 1.16
C LYS A 95 -10.00 11.61 0.17
N ASP A 96 -10.29 12.81 0.66
CA ASP A 96 -10.57 14.00 -0.16
C ASP A 96 -9.34 14.92 -0.31
N ASP A 97 -8.18 14.56 0.26
CA ASP A 97 -6.97 15.38 0.27
C ASP A 97 -5.74 14.50 -0.05
N ALA A 98 -5.46 14.36 -1.36
CA ALA A 98 -4.42 13.46 -1.85
C ALA A 98 -3.01 13.86 -1.37
N GLU A 99 -2.73 15.15 -1.28
CA GLU A 99 -1.45 15.66 -0.79
C GLU A 99 -1.21 15.30 0.68
N LYS A 100 -2.20 15.56 1.55
CA LYS A 100 -2.09 15.15 2.95
C LYS A 100 -2.02 13.63 3.10
N LEU A 101 -2.81 12.89 2.32
CA LEU A 101 -2.75 11.43 2.30
C LEU A 101 -1.33 10.94 1.97
N LYS A 102 -0.70 11.48 0.91
CA LYS A 102 0.67 11.12 0.54
C LYS A 102 1.65 11.41 1.66
N LEU A 103 1.61 12.61 2.25
CA LEU A 103 2.52 12.99 3.34
C LEU A 103 2.40 12.07 4.56
N GLU A 104 1.17 11.75 4.97
CA GLU A 104 0.94 10.86 6.12
C GLU A 104 1.39 9.43 5.82
N LEU A 105 1.20 8.93 4.59
CA LEU A 105 1.73 7.63 4.18
C LEU A 105 3.26 7.61 4.21
N ILE A 106 3.92 8.67 3.72
CA ILE A 106 5.38 8.82 3.79
C ILE A 106 5.85 8.74 5.25
N ASN A 107 5.20 9.49 6.15
CA ASN A 107 5.54 9.50 7.58
C ASN A 107 5.38 8.12 8.22
N LEU A 108 4.27 7.42 7.94
CA LEU A 108 4.03 6.07 8.44
C LEU A 108 5.10 5.08 7.98
N LEU A 109 5.40 5.09 6.69
CA LEU A 109 6.38 4.18 6.10
C LEU A 109 7.79 4.47 6.57
N PHE A 110 8.17 5.75 6.65
CA PHE A 110 9.46 6.18 7.16
C PHE A 110 9.66 5.77 8.62
N THR A 111 8.68 6.05 9.48
CA THR A 111 8.71 5.64 10.89
C THR A 111 8.85 4.13 11.03
N ARG A 112 8.14 3.36 10.19
CA ARG A 112 8.23 1.90 10.22
C ARG A 112 9.61 1.39 9.80
N LEU A 113 10.20 2.00 8.76
CA LEU A 113 11.57 1.68 8.33
C LEU A 113 12.61 2.00 9.43
N LEU A 114 12.48 3.14 10.12
CA LEU A 114 13.35 3.48 11.24
C LEU A 114 13.27 2.44 12.37
N ASN A 115 12.06 2.05 12.77
CA ASN A 115 11.87 1.04 13.82
C ASN A 115 12.50 -0.31 13.45
N ILE A 116 12.43 -0.72 12.18
CA ILE A 116 13.08 -1.95 11.70
C ILE A 116 14.61 -1.80 11.80
N SER A 117 15.15 -0.65 11.38
CA SER A 117 16.59 -0.36 11.46
C SER A 117 17.10 -0.41 12.89
N GLU A 118 16.38 0.20 13.84
CA GLU A 118 16.74 0.22 15.26
C GLU A 118 16.78 -1.20 15.84
N ILE A 119 15.75 -2.02 15.57
CA ILE A 119 15.71 -3.42 16.03
C ILE A 119 16.88 -4.22 15.46
N SER A 120 17.19 -4.04 14.18
CA SER A 120 18.29 -4.76 13.52
C SER A 120 19.69 -4.41 14.05
N SER A 121 19.79 -3.31 14.80
CA SER A 121 21.04 -2.85 15.41
C SER A 121 21.27 -3.37 16.84
N ILE A 122 20.31 -4.10 17.43
CA ILE A 122 20.45 -4.70 18.77
C ILE A 122 21.29 -5.98 18.64
N PRO A 123 22.44 -6.11 19.35
CA PRO A 123 23.24 -7.33 19.36
C PRO A 123 22.44 -8.50 19.96
N GLU A 124 22.62 -9.71 19.40
CA GLU A 124 22.00 -10.96 19.93
C GLU A 124 22.37 -11.25 21.39
#